data_AF-A0A8R1HZU0-F1
#
_entry.id   AF-A0A8R1HZU0-F1
#
_cell.length_a   1.000
_cell.length_b   1.000
_cell.length_c   1.000
_cell.angle_alpha   90.00
_cell.angle_beta   90.00
_cell.angle_gamma   90.00
#
_symmetry.space_group_name_H-M   'P 1'
#
loop_
_entity.id
_entity.type
_entity.pdbx_description
1 polymer ?
#
loop_
_entity_poly.entity_id
_entity_poly.type
_entity_poly.pdbx_seq_one_letter_code
_entity_poly.pdbx_strand_id
1 'polypeptide(L)' 'MAIIRGRQMDLDMPTLAKQFKTSKPVIWATLKTPHRSKATGRPSTTSPGVDRIIFRIRKKNPRQTSTDINSELKDLFGV' A
#
# COMPACT_ATOMS: atom_id res chain seq x y z
N MET A 1 17.88 -2.59 -7.20
CA MET A 1 18.47 -1.68 -6.19
C MET A 1 19.97 -1.89 -6.10
N ALA A 2 20.75 -0.84 -5.85
CA ALA A 2 22.21 -0.91 -5.76
C ALA A 2 22.71 -1.78 -4.59
N ILE A 3 22.01 -1.78 -3.44
CA ILE A 3 22.34 -2.62 -2.27
C ILE A 3 22.17 -4.12 -2.57
N ILE A 4 21.10 -4.51 -3.27
CA ILE A 4 20.85 -5.91 -3.68
C ILE A 4 21.93 -6.39 -4.66
N ARG A 5 22.29 -5.54 -5.64
CA ARG A 5 23.38 -5.83 -6.59
C ARG A 5 24.72 -6.01 -5.88
N GLY A 6 25.05 -5.15 -4.91
CA GLY A 6 26.26 -5.30 -4.11
C GLY A 6 26.30 -6.63 -3.34
N ARG A 7 25.17 -7.10 -2.81
CA ARG A 7 25.09 -8.45 -2.21
C ARG A 7 25.22 -9.60 -3.19
N GLN A 8 24.71 -9.47 -4.41
CA GLN A 8 24.91 -10.46 -5.47
C GLN A 8 26.37 -10.54 -5.95
N MET A 9 27.15 -9.48 -5.69
CA MET A 9 28.60 -9.43 -5.91
C MET A 9 29.39 -9.88 -4.68
N ASP A 10 28.73 -10.54 -3.71
CA ASP A 10 29.33 -11.04 -2.47
C ASP A 10 30.02 -9.97 -1.58
N LEU A 11 29.64 -8.69 -1.71
CA LEU A 11 30.12 -7.69 -0.75
C LEU A 11 29.60 -7.99 0.66
N ASP A 12 30.47 -7.80 1.65
CA ASP A 12 30.15 -7.94 3.06
C ASP A 12 29.28 -6.78 3.57
N MET A 13 28.51 -7.04 4.63
CA MET A 13 27.63 -6.04 5.27
C MET A 13 28.39 -4.74 5.66
N PRO A 14 29.56 -4.81 6.32
CA PRO A 14 30.35 -3.62 6.64
C PRO A 14 30.75 -2.79 5.42
N THR A 15 31.20 -3.41 4.34
CA THR A 15 31.56 -2.70 3.10
C THR A 15 30.37 -2.03 2.47
N LEU A 16 29.20 -2.70 2.43
CA LEU A 16 27.97 -2.08 1.96
C LEU A 16 27.59 -0.86 2.81
N ALA A 17 27.70 -0.95 4.15
CA ALA A 17 27.42 0.17 5.05
C ALA A 17 28.31 1.37 4.78
N LYS A 18 29.61 1.12 4.58
CA LYS A 18 30.59 2.16 4.27
C LYS A 18 30.35 2.78 2.90
N GLN A 19 30.09 1.95 1.88
CA GLN A 19 29.87 2.39 0.50
C GLN A 19 28.59 3.22 0.37
N PHE A 20 27.49 2.76 0.95
CA PHE A 20 26.19 3.43 0.86
C PHE A 20 26.01 4.52 1.90
N LYS A 21 26.95 4.72 2.83
CA LYS A 21 26.85 5.67 3.95
C LYS A 21 25.56 5.49 4.75
N THR A 22 25.16 4.24 4.94
CA THR A 22 23.94 3.87 5.68
C THR A 22 24.26 2.89 6.80
N SER A 23 23.36 2.77 7.77
CA SER A 23 23.55 1.86 8.89
C SER A 23 23.32 0.40 8.46
N LYS A 24 24.05 -0.53 9.10
CA LYS A 24 23.86 -1.98 8.94
C LYS A 24 22.38 -2.44 9.00
N PRO A 25 21.54 -1.96 9.96
CA PRO A 25 20.13 -2.35 9.99
C PRO A 25 19.33 -1.88 8.77
N VAL A 26 19.64 -0.71 8.20
CA VAL A 26 18.97 -0.21 6.98
C VAL A 26 19.31 -1.10 5.79
N ILE A 27 20.57 -1.53 5.66
CA ILE A 27 20.98 -2.46 4.61
C ILE A 27 20.31 -3.82 4.80
N TRP A 28 20.26 -4.33 6.02
CA TRP A 28 19.57 -5.59 6.33
C TRP A 28 18.08 -5.53 6.00
N ALA A 29 17.39 -4.44 6.37
CA ALA A 29 15.98 -4.24 6.04
C ALA A 29 15.75 -4.20 4.52
N THR A 30 16.64 -3.51 3.80
CA THR A 30 16.59 -3.40 2.33
C THR A 30 16.83 -4.74 1.64
N LEU A 31 17.73 -5.57 2.17
CA LEU A 31 18.00 -6.92 1.64
C LEU A 31 16.88 -7.91 1.96
N LYS A 32 16.22 -7.75 3.13
CA LYS A 32 15.07 -8.56 3.54
C LYS A 32 13.78 -8.21 2.84
N THR A 33 13.69 -7.04 2.21
CA THR A 33 12.54 -6.69 1.38
C THR A 33 12.81 -7.19 -0.04
N PRO A 34 12.25 -8.36 -0.46
CA PRO A 34 12.16 -8.64 -1.89
C PRO A 34 11.43 -7.47 -2.53
N HIS A 35 11.81 -7.13 -3.77
CA HIS A 35 11.30 -6.00 -4.54
C HIS A 35 9.77 -5.88 -4.42
N ARG A 36 9.28 -5.21 -3.37
CA ARG A 36 7.87 -4.89 -3.22
C ARG A 36 7.66 -3.85 -4.29
N SER A 37 7.02 -4.28 -5.39
CA SER A 37 6.42 -3.38 -6.35
C SER A 37 5.74 -2.27 -5.56
N LYS A 38 6.09 -1.02 -5.89
CA LYS A 38 5.55 0.20 -5.26
C LYS A 38 4.11 -0.02 -4.86
N ALA A 39 3.84 0.14 -3.56
CA ALA A 39 2.55 0.00 -2.90
C ALA A 39 1.41 -0.27 -3.89
N THR A 40 1.15 -1.55 -4.16
CA THR A 40 -0.16 -1.92 -4.69
C THR A 40 -1.12 -1.42 -3.63
N GLY A 41 -1.87 -0.36 -3.95
CA GLY A 41 -2.92 0.12 -3.07
C GLY A 41 -3.79 -1.05 -2.64
N ARG A 42 -4.44 -0.93 -1.49
CA ARG A 42 -5.39 -1.96 -1.04
C ARG A 42 -6.31 -2.29 -2.22
N PRO A 43 -6.54 -3.58 -2.55
CA PRO A 43 -7.41 -3.94 -3.67
C PRO A 43 -8.76 -3.26 -3.45
N SER A 44 -9.06 -2.24 -4.26
CA SER A 44 -10.34 -1.58 -4.22
C SER A 44 -11.28 -2.42 -5.07
N THR A 45 -12.27 -3.03 -4.43
CA THR A 45 -13.38 -3.71 -5.13
C THR A 45 -14.31 -2.72 -5.83
N THR A 46 -14.12 -1.43 -5.57
CA THR A 46 -14.94 -0.32 -6.05
C THR A 46 -14.07 0.81 -6.59
N SER A 47 -14.64 1.65 -7.45
CA SER A 47 -13.96 2.88 -7.88
C SER A 47 -13.73 3.82 -6.69
N PRO A 48 -12.60 4.56 -6.63
CA PRO A 48 -12.35 5.56 -5.59
C PRO A 48 -13.47 6.59 -5.42
N GLY A 49 -14.20 6.90 -6.50
CA GLY A 49 -15.36 7.79 -6.44
C GLY A 49 -16.50 7.21 -5.60
N VAL A 50 -16.79 5.92 -5.78
CA VAL A 50 -17.85 5.22 -5.03
C VAL A 50 -17.43 5.02 -3.58
N ASP A 51 -16.16 4.67 -3.32
CA ASP A 51 -15.65 4.55 -1.95
C ASP A 51 -15.82 5.85 -1.15
N ARG A 52 -15.60 7.00 -1.80
CA ARG A 52 -15.80 8.32 -1.17
C ARG A 52 -17.28 8.62 -0.90
N ILE A 53 -18.20 8.15 -1.75
CA ILE A 53 -19.64 8.28 -1.54
C ILE A 53 -20.09 7.38 -0.39
N ILE A 54 -19.68 6.10 -0.38
CA ILE A 54 -19.96 5.16 0.72
C ILE A 54 -19.47 5.72 2.05
N PHE A 55 -18.28 6.31 2.08
CA PHE A 55 -17.73 6.95 3.28
C PHE A 55 -18.62 8.09 3.78
N ARG A 56 -19.15 8.94 2.87
CA ARG A 56 -20.06 10.04 3.23
C ARG A 56 -21.40 9.53 3.76
N ILE A 57 -21.97 8.50 3.14
CA ILE A 57 -23.22 7.86 3.57
C ILE A 57 -23.05 7.30 4.99
N ARG A 58 -22.02 6.48 5.21
CA ARG A 58 -21.70 5.93 6.55
C ARG A 58 -21.40 7.00 7.60
N LYS A 59 -20.78 8.11 7.21
CA LYS A 59 -20.51 9.22 8.12
C LYS A 59 -21.81 9.93 8.53
N LYS A 60 -22.76 10.08 7.61
CA LYS A 60 -24.08 10.67 7.88
C LYS A 60 -24.88 9.79 8.85
N ASN A 61 -24.90 8.48 8.60
CA ASN A 61 -25.63 7.51 9.41
C ASN A 61 -24.76 6.27 9.71
N PRO A 62 -24.09 6.22 10.88
CA PRO A 62 -23.16 5.13 11.22
C PRO A 62 -23.83 3.76 11.38
N ARG A 63 -25.13 3.73 11.63
CA ARG A 63 -25.93 2.50 11.84
C ARG A 63 -26.59 1.97 10.57
N GLN A 64 -26.36 2.63 9.42
CA GLN A 64 -26.99 2.26 8.16
C GLN A 64 -26.47 0.89 7.68
N THR A 65 -27.38 0.02 7.25
CA THR A 65 -27.02 -1.34 6.84
C THR A 65 -26.40 -1.35 5.44
N SER A 66 -25.69 -2.43 5.09
CA SER A 66 -25.14 -2.58 3.73
C SER A 66 -26.23 -2.55 2.65
N THR A 67 -27.43 -3.06 2.95
CA THR A 67 -28.59 -3.04 2.05
C THR A 67 -29.05 -1.62 1.78
N ASP A 68 -29.17 -0.81 2.83
CA ASP A 68 -29.58 0.60 2.72
C ASP A 68 -28.53 1.45 1.99
N ILE A 69 -27.24 1.15 2.20
CA ILE A 69 -26.16 1.81 1.45
C ILE A 69 -26.24 1.44 -0.03
N ASN A 70 -26.52 0.18 -0.35
CA ASN A 70 -26.63 -0.29 -1.73
C ASN A 70 -27.85 0.31 -2.46
N SER A 71 -28.99 0.49 -1.78
CA SER A 71 -30.16 1.14 -2.38
C SER A 71 -29.90 2.63 -2.64
N GLU A 72 -29.27 3.35 -1.70
CA GLU A 72 -28.89 4.75 -1.87
C GLU A 72 -27.87 4.94 -3.01
N LEU A 73 -26.93 4.00 -3.17
CA LEU A 73 -26.04 4.01 -4.32
C LEU A 73 -26.78 3.79 -5.65
N LYS A 74 -27.73 2.85 -5.71
CA LYS A 74 -28.53 2.62 -6.93
C LYS A 74 -29.35 3.84 -7.32
N ASP A 75 -29.95 4.51 -6.34
CA ASP A 75 -30.72 5.75 -6.53
C ASP A 75 -29.83 6.87 -7.10
N LEU A 76 -28.60 7.02 -6.59
CA LEU A 76 -27.64 8.02 -7.08
C LEU A 76 -27.12 7.76 -8.50
N PHE A 77 -27.00 6.49 -8.91
CA PHE A 77 -26.49 6.12 -10.23
C PHE A 77 -27.59 5.79 -11.24
N GLY A 78 -28.87 5.75 -10.82
CA GLY A 78 -30.02 5.48 -11.68
C GLY A 78 -30.04 4.07 -12.30
N VAL A 79 -29.57 3.05 -11.57
CA VAL A 79 -29.47 1.66 -12.04
C VAL A 79 -30.61 0.79 -11.52
#